data_AF-A0A6I9P9B8-F1
#
_entry.id   AF-A0A6I9P9B8-F1
#
_cell.length_a   1.000
_cell.length_b   1.000
_cell.length_c   1.000
_cell.angle_alpha   90.00
_cell.angle_beta   90.00
_cell.angle_gamma   90.00
#
_symmetry.space_group_name_H-M   'P 1'
#
loop_
_entity.id
_entity.type
_entity.pdbx_description
1 polymer ?
#
loop_
_entity_poly.entity_id
_entity_poly.type
_entity_poly.pdbx_seq_one_letter_code
_entity_poly.pdbx_strand_id
1 'polypeptide(L)'
;MNFADGTYEVSFYSNAVVSNNGEVAWLPPAIYKSACKIEVRDFPFDQQNCTLKFRSWTYDHTEIDLILLSDFASRDDFKPSGEWDIVSLPGRKNEDPNDIRYLDITYDFIIKRKPLFYTINLIIPCILITSLAILVFYLPSDCGEKMTLTISVLLALTVFLLLISKIVPPTSLAVPLIGKYLMFSMVLVTFSIVTSVCVLNVHHRSPSTHTMPPWVKRVFLYRLPSYLFMRRPGSSNIREKFRRKHQQRSYSDQKMCDGGHGGMADSSSSFFVNEESAKRYGWRISDMSDNTEFRKRMTLKNNIDVEDAVDGVRYIADKMKREDDDEGIIEDWKYVAMVIDRLFLWIFVFVCVVGTLGLFMQPLFQNYYTPLVDE
;
A
#
# COMPACT_ATOMS: atom_id res chain seq x y z
N MET A 1 22.28 -33.62 31.61
CA MET A 1 21.68 -32.87 32.74
C MET A 1 20.66 -31.81 32.30
N ASN A 2 20.78 -31.20 31.12
CA ASN A 2 19.79 -30.24 30.59
C ASN A 2 18.78 -30.90 29.63
N PHE A 3 18.25 -32.06 29.99
CA PHE A 3 17.30 -32.80 29.14
C PHE A 3 15.86 -32.37 29.44
N ALA A 4 15.04 -32.28 28.38
CA ALA A 4 13.67 -31.78 28.46
C ALA A 4 12.65 -32.88 28.79
N ASP A 5 12.97 -34.15 28.50
CA ASP A 5 12.06 -35.30 28.61
C ASP A 5 12.21 -36.10 29.91
N GLY A 6 13.16 -35.74 30.78
CA GLY A 6 13.37 -36.41 32.06
C GLY A 6 13.98 -37.81 31.97
N THR A 7 14.35 -38.27 30.77
CA THR A 7 15.11 -39.51 30.55
C THR A 7 16.60 -39.21 30.48
N TYR A 8 17.31 -39.53 31.56
CA TYR A 8 18.75 -39.28 31.70
C TYR A 8 19.62 -40.48 31.31
N GLU A 9 19.03 -41.68 31.27
CA GLU A 9 19.71 -42.91 30.89
C GLU A 9 19.77 -43.09 29.37
N VAL A 10 20.77 -43.85 28.91
CA VAL A 10 20.92 -44.23 27.51
C VAL A 10 19.77 -45.15 27.07
N SER A 11 19.24 -44.92 25.87
CA SER A 11 18.07 -45.66 25.37
C SER A 11 18.37 -47.12 25.05
N PHE A 12 19.64 -47.48 24.81
CA PHE A 12 20.06 -48.83 24.50
C PHE A 12 21.38 -49.17 25.20
N TYR A 13 21.35 -50.21 26.02
CA TYR A 13 22.53 -50.75 26.70
C TYR A 13 23.26 -51.72 25.76
N SER A 14 24.30 -51.22 25.07
CA SER A 14 25.16 -52.03 24.21
C SER A 14 26.24 -52.78 24.99
N ASN A 15 26.85 -53.77 24.36
CA ASN A 15 28.01 -54.47 24.92
C ASN A 15 29.24 -53.56 24.99
N ALA A 16 30.07 -53.72 26.01
CA ALA A 16 31.38 -53.08 26.11
C ALA A 16 32.49 -54.00 25.55
N VAL A 17 33.54 -53.41 25.00
CA VAL A 17 34.74 -54.11 24.53
C VAL A 17 35.82 -53.95 25.58
N VAL A 18 36.39 -55.07 26.04
CA VAL A 18 37.42 -55.09 27.09
C VAL A 18 38.73 -55.57 26.48
N SER A 19 39.77 -54.76 26.62
CA SER A 19 41.13 -55.06 26.15
C SER A 19 41.95 -55.80 27.21
N ASN A 20 43.03 -56.47 26.79
CA ASN A 20 43.90 -57.25 27.69
C ASN A 20 44.67 -56.41 28.73
N ASN A 21 44.81 -55.10 28.49
CA ASN A 21 45.41 -54.12 29.39
C ASN A 21 44.43 -53.61 30.46
N GLY A 22 43.17 -54.06 30.44
CA GLY A 22 42.11 -53.61 31.35
C GLY A 22 41.34 -52.37 30.87
N GLU A 23 41.63 -51.85 29.67
CA GLU A 23 40.87 -50.75 29.08
C GLU A 23 39.48 -51.22 28.63
N VAL A 24 38.44 -50.45 28.98
CA VAL A 24 37.05 -50.75 28.65
C VAL A 24 36.49 -49.65 27.76
N ALA A 25 36.13 -50.01 26.53
CA ALA A 25 35.49 -49.11 25.57
C ALA A 25 33.99 -49.43 25.49
N TRP A 26 33.14 -48.42 25.76
CA TRP A 26 31.69 -48.56 25.71
C TRP A 26 31.06 -47.39 24.95
N LEU A 27 30.32 -47.72 23.88
CA LEU A 27 29.70 -46.77 22.95
C LEU A 27 28.21 -47.10 22.79
N PRO A 28 27.34 -46.65 23.73
CA PRO A 28 25.90 -46.82 23.62
C PRO A 28 25.29 -45.79 22.66
N PRO A 29 24.43 -46.20 21.70
CA PRO A 29 23.67 -45.26 20.89
C PRO A 29 22.56 -44.63 21.74
N ALA A 30 22.39 -43.31 21.65
CA ALA A 30 21.38 -42.58 22.40
C ALA A 30 20.78 -41.42 21.59
N ILE A 31 19.51 -41.13 21.85
CA ILE A 31 18.82 -39.95 21.33
C ILE A 31 18.56 -39.03 22.51
N TYR A 32 19.19 -37.86 22.50
CA TYR A 32 19.02 -36.87 23.57
C TYR A 32 18.10 -35.73 23.13
N LYS A 33 17.14 -35.36 23.98
CA LYS A 33 16.32 -34.16 23.81
C LYS A 33 16.75 -33.12 24.83
N SER A 34 17.57 -32.17 24.41
CA SER A 34 18.02 -31.08 25.29
C SER A 34 17.05 -29.91 25.30
N ALA A 35 16.99 -29.23 26.44
CA ALA A 35 16.40 -27.92 26.57
C ALA A 35 17.47 -26.86 26.25
N CYS A 36 17.21 -26.05 25.24
CA CYS A 36 18.04 -24.94 24.81
C CYS A 36 17.17 -23.68 24.65
N LYS A 37 17.71 -22.53 25.05
CA LYS A 37 17.06 -21.24 24.84
C LYS A 37 17.35 -20.76 23.42
N ILE A 38 16.30 -20.48 22.65
CA ILE A 38 16.42 -20.01 21.26
C ILE A 38 16.40 -18.49 21.21
N GLU A 39 17.34 -17.90 20.47
CA GLU A 39 17.40 -16.47 20.23
C GLU A 39 16.72 -16.12 18.89
N VAL A 40 15.57 -15.46 18.95
CA VAL A 40 14.73 -15.20 17.75
C VAL A 40 14.93 -13.83 17.12
N ARG A 41 15.93 -13.05 17.57
CA ARG A 41 16.12 -11.64 17.14
C ARG A 41 16.35 -11.52 15.64
N ASP A 42 17.25 -12.33 15.09
CA ASP A 42 17.70 -12.23 13.69
C ASP A 42 17.06 -13.29 12.79
N PHE A 43 15.99 -13.93 13.23
CA PHE A 43 15.26 -14.92 12.45
C PHE A 43 14.81 -14.33 11.09
N PRO A 44 14.98 -15.05 9.95
CA PRO A 44 15.46 -16.43 9.79
C PRO A 44 16.97 -16.57 9.50
N PHE A 45 17.75 -15.50 9.68
CA PHE A 45 19.21 -15.47 9.50
C PHE A 45 19.96 -15.73 10.81
N ASP A 46 19.30 -16.41 11.74
CA ASP A 46 19.74 -16.65 13.10
C ASP A 46 20.85 -17.71 13.20
N GLN A 47 21.74 -17.48 14.16
CA GLN A 47 22.64 -18.50 14.71
C GLN A 47 22.15 -18.88 16.10
N GLN A 48 22.15 -20.16 16.40
CA GLN A 48 21.75 -20.69 17.70
C GLN A 48 22.95 -21.36 18.36
N ASN A 49 23.08 -21.16 19.67
CA ASN A 49 24.07 -21.84 20.50
C ASN A 49 23.34 -22.70 21.53
N CYS A 50 23.33 -24.01 21.29
CA CYS A 50 22.67 -24.97 22.15
C CYS A 50 23.66 -25.89 22.85
N THR A 51 23.60 -25.95 24.17
CA THR A 51 24.56 -26.74 24.95
C THR A 51 24.03 -28.14 25.25
N LEU A 52 24.87 -29.15 25.23
CA LEU A 52 24.62 -30.48 25.81
C LEU A 52 25.55 -30.68 27.01
N LYS A 53 24.97 -30.85 28.20
CA LYS A 53 25.73 -31.04 29.44
C LYS A 53 25.73 -32.50 29.88
N PHE A 54 26.91 -33.11 29.87
CA PHE A 54 27.17 -34.46 30.35
C PHE A 54 27.88 -34.40 31.71
N ARG A 55 27.35 -35.14 32.68
CA ARG A 55 27.89 -35.23 34.03
C ARG A 55 27.45 -36.57 34.63
N SER A 56 28.29 -37.15 35.48
CA SER A 56 27.93 -38.32 36.29
C SER A 56 26.83 -37.95 37.30
N TRP A 57 25.80 -38.77 37.40
CA TRP A 57 24.74 -38.57 38.39
C TRP A 57 25.16 -39.04 39.79
N THR A 58 25.96 -40.11 39.87
CA THR A 58 26.26 -40.82 41.12
C THR A 58 27.59 -40.45 41.75
N TYR A 59 28.57 -40.04 40.95
CA TYR A 59 29.93 -39.77 41.39
C TYR A 59 30.30 -38.32 41.16
N ASP A 60 31.07 -37.75 42.11
CA ASP A 60 31.59 -36.39 42.04
C ASP A 60 33.04 -36.37 41.51
N HIS A 61 33.58 -35.17 41.26
CA HIS A 61 34.94 -34.96 40.74
C HIS A 61 36.04 -35.63 41.58
N THR A 62 35.82 -35.85 42.88
CA THR A 62 36.79 -36.52 43.77
C THR A 62 36.94 -38.01 43.50
N GLU A 63 35.99 -38.63 42.80
CA GLU A 63 35.94 -40.07 42.55
C GLU A 63 36.14 -40.40 41.08
N ILE A 64 35.62 -39.57 40.18
CA ILE A 64 35.75 -39.72 38.73
C ILE A 64 36.20 -38.41 38.11
N ASP A 65 37.27 -38.48 37.32
CA ASP A 65 37.69 -37.39 36.43
C ASP A 65 37.24 -37.68 34.99
N LEU A 66 36.66 -36.68 34.34
CA LEU A 66 36.15 -36.75 32.97
C LEU A 66 37.09 -35.97 32.06
N ILE A 67 37.71 -36.67 31.13
CA ILE A 67 38.71 -36.11 30.20
C ILE A 67 38.12 -36.11 28.79
N LEU A 68 38.20 -34.96 28.10
CA LEU A 68 37.83 -34.87 26.69
C LEU A 68 38.94 -35.50 25.84
N LEU A 69 38.56 -36.42 24.95
CA LEU A 69 39.49 -37.01 23.98
C LEU A 69 39.88 -36.02 22.87
N SER A 70 38.98 -35.09 22.53
CA SER A 70 39.17 -34.05 21.53
C SER A 70 38.42 -32.77 21.90
N ASP A 71 38.98 -31.62 21.54
CA ASP A 71 38.36 -30.32 21.80
C ASP A 71 37.12 -30.06 20.92
N PHE A 72 36.96 -30.85 19.86
CA PHE A 72 35.80 -30.80 18.97
C PHE A 72 35.14 -32.16 18.85
N ALA A 73 33.80 -32.18 18.75
CA ALA A 73 33.07 -33.40 18.46
C ALA A 73 33.31 -33.84 17.00
N SER A 74 33.59 -35.13 16.80
CA SER A 74 33.73 -35.71 15.45
C SER A 74 32.42 -35.56 14.65
N ARG A 75 32.57 -35.32 13.35
CA ARG A 75 31.47 -35.20 12.36
C ARG A 75 31.59 -36.23 11.24
N ASP A 76 32.41 -37.27 11.41
CA ASP A 76 32.79 -38.18 10.33
C ASP A 76 31.57 -38.92 9.74
N ASP A 77 30.61 -39.31 10.59
CA ASP A 77 29.36 -39.97 10.19
C ASP A 77 28.14 -39.03 10.14
N PHE A 78 28.37 -37.72 10.02
CA PHE A 78 27.29 -36.74 10.01
C PHE A 78 26.51 -36.73 8.69
N LYS A 79 25.19 -36.87 8.76
CA LYS A 79 24.29 -36.61 7.63
C LYS A 79 23.78 -35.16 7.70
N PRO A 80 24.00 -34.33 6.65
CA PRO A 80 23.62 -32.93 6.68
C PRO A 80 22.10 -32.75 6.77
N SER A 81 21.67 -31.76 7.55
CA SER A 81 20.26 -31.39 7.70
C SER A 81 19.80 -30.44 6.58
N GLY A 82 18.52 -30.55 6.21
CA GLY A 82 17.89 -29.67 5.22
C GLY A 82 17.57 -28.27 5.74
N GLU A 83 17.52 -28.08 7.06
CA GLU A 83 17.13 -26.81 7.70
C GLU A 83 18.28 -26.11 8.42
N TRP A 84 19.24 -26.88 8.94
CA TRP A 84 20.32 -26.38 9.79
C TRP A 84 21.69 -26.80 9.27
N ASP A 85 22.65 -25.89 9.32
CA ASP A 85 24.07 -26.17 9.12
C ASP A 85 24.81 -26.08 10.44
N ILE A 86 25.70 -27.05 10.69
CA ILE A 86 26.54 -27.05 11.88
C ILE A 86 27.80 -26.21 11.59
N VAL A 87 27.95 -25.09 12.30
CA VAL A 87 29.12 -24.21 12.17
C VAL A 87 30.27 -24.83 12.97
N SER A 88 30.16 -24.87 14.30
CA SER A 88 31.19 -25.39 15.21
C SER A 88 30.57 -26.27 16.31
N LEU A 89 31.35 -27.24 16.80
CA LEU A 89 30.96 -28.18 17.89
C LEU A 89 32.10 -28.32 18.92
N PRO A 90 32.49 -27.24 19.62
CA PRO A 90 33.51 -27.35 20.65
C PRO A 90 32.99 -28.10 21.89
N GLY A 91 33.85 -28.91 22.48
CA GLY A 91 33.67 -29.52 23.79
C GLY A 91 34.47 -28.76 24.84
N ARG A 92 33.90 -28.56 26.03
CA ARG A 92 34.53 -27.82 27.14
C ARG A 92 34.40 -28.64 28.42
N LYS A 93 35.50 -28.82 29.14
CA LYS A 93 35.49 -29.27 30.55
C LYS A 93 35.18 -28.05 31.42
N ASN A 94 34.14 -28.10 32.25
CA ASN A 94 33.89 -27.04 33.22
C ASN A 94 34.08 -27.57 34.64
N GLU A 95 34.94 -26.88 35.39
CA GLU A 95 35.18 -27.07 36.81
C GLU A 95 34.80 -25.75 37.50
N ASP A 96 33.98 -25.82 38.55
CA ASP A 96 33.61 -24.62 39.30
C ASP A 96 34.65 -24.34 40.38
N PRO A 97 35.34 -23.17 40.38
CA PRO A 97 36.30 -22.85 41.43
C PRO A 97 35.70 -22.78 42.84
N ASN A 98 34.39 -22.54 42.96
CA ASN A 98 33.70 -22.43 44.24
C ASN A 98 33.16 -23.78 44.73
N ASP A 99 32.93 -24.74 43.82
CA ASP A 99 32.46 -26.08 44.14
C ASP A 99 33.43 -27.13 43.58
N ILE A 100 34.35 -27.58 44.45
CA ILE A 100 35.36 -28.59 44.12
C ILE A 100 34.78 -29.94 43.67
N ARG A 101 33.49 -30.20 43.91
CA ARG A 101 32.81 -31.44 43.49
C ARG A 101 32.20 -31.33 42.10
N TYR A 102 32.03 -30.11 41.59
CA TYR A 102 31.37 -29.87 40.32
C TYR A 102 32.32 -30.14 39.16
N LEU A 103 31.96 -31.14 38.35
CA LEU A 103 32.62 -31.44 37.09
C LEU A 103 31.57 -31.76 36.02
N ASP A 104 31.62 -31.05 34.89
CA ASP A 104 30.83 -31.40 33.70
C ASP A 104 31.65 -31.31 32.40
N ILE A 105 31.19 -32.05 31.40
CA ILE A 105 31.60 -31.87 30.00
C ILE A 105 30.41 -31.26 29.27
N THR A 106 30.62 -30.09 28.68
CA THR A 106 29.61 -29.39 27.90
C THR A 106 30.03 -29.32 26.43
N TYR A 107 29.16 -29.77 25.52
CA TYR A 107 29.33 -29.56 24.08
C TYR A 107 28.42 -28.42 23.62
N ASP A 108 28.99 -27.44 22.95
CA ASP A 108 28.26 -26.28 22.43
C ASP A 108 27.93 -26.51 20.95
N PHE A 109 26.64 -26.56 20.61
CA PHE A 109 26.14 -26.71 19.25
C PHE A 109 25.88 -25.33 18.66
N ILE A 110 26.84 -24.84 17.89
CA ILE A 110 26.71 -23.59 17.15
C ILE A 110 26.16 -23.93 15.77
N ILE A 111 24.87 -23.71 15.58
CA ILE A 111 24.13 -24.07 14.37
C ILE A 111 23.55 -22.82 13.69
N LYS A 112 23.53 -22.82 12.37
CA LYS A 112 23.01 -21.73 11.53
C LYS A 112 21.83 -22.22 10.71
N ARG A 113 20.75 -21.44 10.65
CA ARG A 113 19.56 -21.77 9.87
C ARG A 113 19.74 -21.50 8.38
N LYS A 114 19.17 -22.35 7.53
CA LYS A 114 19.01 -22.11 6.09
C LYS A 114 17.75 -21.25 5.83
N PRO A 115 17.87 -19.99 5.38
CA PRO A 115 16.76 -19.03 5.35
C PRO A 115 15.83 -19.15 4.13
N LEU A 116 16.16 -19.99 3.14
CA LEU A 116 15.50 -20.01 1.83
C LEU A 116 14.00 -20.28 1.91
N PHE A 117 13.59 -21.26 2.72
CA PHE A 117 12.17 -21.61 2.88
C PHE A 117 11.34 -20.42 3.37
N TYR A 118 11.82 -19.71 4.39
CA TYR A 118 11.14 -18.54 4.96
C TYR A 118 11.19 -17.33 4.02
N THR A 119 12.28 -17.18 3.26
CA THR A 119 12.40 -16.10 2.27
C THR A 119 11.36 -16.26 1.16
N ILE A 120 11.23 -17.46 0.59
CA ILE A 120 10.30 -17.72 -0.50
C ILE A 120 8.85 -17.70 -0.04
N ASN A 121 8.53 -18.29 1.10
CA ASN A 121 7.13 -18.46 1.52
C ASN A 121 6.58 -17.32 2.37
N LEU A 122 7.44 -16.46 2.94
CA LEU A 122 7.00 -15.32 3.75
C LEU A 122 7.42 -13.98 3.16
N ILE A 123 8.69 -13.80 2.81
CA ILE A 123 9.18 -12.48 2.36
C ILE A 123 8.64 -12.14 0.97
N ILE A 124 8.72 -13.07 0.01
CA ILE A 124 8.28 -12.83 -1.37
C ILE A 124 6.77 -12.48 -1.45
N PRO A 125 5.84 -13.26 -0.85
CA PRO A 125 4.42 -12.91 -0.88
C PRO A 125 4.12 -11.57 -0.21
N CYS A 126 4.84 -11.22 0.87
CA CYS A 126 4.69 -9.91 1.52
C CYS A 126 5.08 -8.76 0.58
N ILE A 127 6.24 -8.86 -0.10
CA ILE A 127 6.67 -7.88 -1.09
C ILE A 127 5.65 -7.78 -2.23
N LEU A 128 5.17 -8.91 -2.75
CA LEU A 128 4.16 -8.91 -3.81
C LEU A 128 2.86 -8.20 -3.37
N ILE A 129 2.33 -8.51 -2.19
CA ILE A 129 1.11 -7.86 -1.67
C ILE A 129 1.33 -6.35 -1.49
N THR A 130 2.47 -5.92 -0.93
CA THR A 130 2.80 -4.50 -0.77
C THR A 130 2.92 -3.79 -2.13
N SER A 131 3.47 -4.46 -3.15
CA SER A 131 3.57 -3.92 -4.51
C SER A 131 2.20 -3.78 -5.18
N LEU A 132 1.29 -4.74 -4.98
CA LEU A 132 -0.08 -4.68 -5.47
C LEU A 132 -0.87 -3.56 -4.79
N ALA A 133 -0.65 -3.34 -3.49
CA ALA A 133 -1.25 -2.22 -2.76
C ALA A 133 -0.81 -0.86 -3.33
N ILE A 134 0.46 -0.71 -3.72
CA ILE A 134 0.96 0.51 -4.40
C ILE A 134 0.37 0.64 -5.81
N LEU A 135 0.25 -0.47 -6.55
CA LEU A 135 -0.29 -0.50 -7.91
C LEU A 135 -1.75 -0.01 -7.96
N VAL A 136 -2.53 -0.18 -6.89
CA VAL A 136 -3.91 0.34 -6.76
C VAL A 136 -3.97 1.85 -7.04
N PHE A 137 -2.99 2.62 -6.56
CA PHE A 137 -2.95 4.08 -6.76
C PHE A 137 -2.54 4.50 -8.16
N TYR A 138 -1.96 3.58 -8.94
CA TYR A 138 -1.60 3.85 -10.33
C TYR A 138 -2.82 3.70 -11.25
N LEU A 139 -3.79 2.86 -10.87
CA LEU A 139 -4.97 2.58 -11.68
C LEU A 139 -5.98 3.74 -11.59
N PRO A 140 -6.44 4.30 -12.74
CA PRO A 140 -7.46 5.33 -12.73
C PRO A 140 -8.78 4.79 -12.20
N SER A 141 -9.45 5.57 -11.35
CA SER A 141 -10.76 5.22 -10.77
C SER A 141 -11.93 5.25 -11.77
N ASP A 142 -11.70 5.73 -13.00
CA ASP A 142 -12.69 5.63 -14.07
C ASP A 142 -12.88 4.18 -14.55
N CYS A 143 -11.86 3.32 -14.35
CA CYS A 143 -11.97 1.88 -14.55
C CYS A 143 -12.57 1.26 -13.29
N GLY A 144 -13.79 0.73 -13.36
CA GLY A 144 -14.47 0.05 -12.24
C GLY A 144 -13.66 -1.09 -11.59
N GLU A 145 -12.63 -1.59 -12.29
CA GLU A 145 -11.69 -2.60 -11.80
C GLU A 145 -10.87 -2.17 -10.57
N LYS A 146 -10.73 -0.86 -10.29
CA LYS A 146 -10.02 -0.37 -9.09
C LYS A 146 -10.61 -0.92 -7.80
N MET A 147 -11.93 -1.09 -7.76
CA MET A 147 -12.63 -1.63 -6.59
C MET A 147 -12.39 -3.10 -6.38
N THR A 148 -12.50 -3.88 -7.46
CA THR A 148 -12.22 -5.32 -7.45
C THR A 148 -10.79 -5.58 -6.98
N LEU A 149 -9.81 -4.86 -7.54
CA LEU A 149 -8.40 -5.01 -7.18
C LEU A 149 -8.14 -4.63 -5.70
N THR A 150 -8.78 -3.57 -5.19
CA THR A 150 -8.66 -3.17 -3.77
C THR A 150 -9.24 -4.24 -2.83
N ILE A 151 -10.38 -4.84 -3.17
CA ILE A 151 -11.02 -5.91 -2.39
C ILE A 151 -10.17 -7.18 -2.41
N SER A 152 -9.65 -7.57 -3.58
CA SER A 152 -8.77 -8.73 -3.72
C SER A 152 -7.48 -8.57 -2.90
N VAL A 153 -6.88 -7.38 -2.89
CA VAL A 153 -5.69 -7.08 -2.08
C VAL A 153 -6.01 -7.15 -0.58
N LEU A 154 -7.17 -6.63 -0.16
CA LEU A 154 -7.63 -6.74 1.23
C LEU A 154 -7.78 -8.21 1.66
N LEU A 155 -8.44 -9.04 0.84
CA LEU A 155 -8.62 -10.47 1.14
C LEU A 155 -7.28 -11.21 1.21
N ALA A 156 -6.39 -11.00 0.22
CA ALA A 156 -5.07 -11.60 0.21
C ALA A 156 -4.25 -11.23 1.48
N LEU A 157 -4.32 -9.97 1.91
CA LEU A 157 -3.69 -9.51 3.14
C LEU A 157 -4.22 -10.25 4.38
N THR A 158 -5.55 -10.39 4.51
CA THR A 158 -6.15 -11.07 5.66
C THR A 158 -5.72 -12.54 5.75
N VAL A 159 -5.69 -13.26 4.63
CA VAL A 159 -5.23 -14.65 4.58
C VAL A 159 -3.75 -14.74 4.95
N PHE A 160 -2.92 -13.85 4.40
CA PHE A 160 -1.49 -13.83 4.67
C PHE A 160 -1.19 -13.51 6.14
N LEU A 161 -1.96 -12.61 6.75
CA LEU A 161 -1.88 -12.30 8.19
C LEU A 161 -2.22 -13.52 9.05
N LEU A 162 -3.27 -14.26 8.70
CA LEU A 162 -3.65 -15.49 9.40
C LEU A 162 -2.62 -16.63 9.24
N LEU A 163 -1.91 -16.67 8.12
CA LEU A 163 -0.81 -17.62 7.90
C LEU A 163 0.40 -17.26 8.76
N ILE A 164 0.76 -15.97 8.84
CA ILE A 164 1.88 -15.49 9.65
C ILE A 164 1.65 -15.74 11.14
N SER A 165 0.45 -15.48 11.66
CA SER A 165 0.15 -15.65 13.09
C SER A 165 0.27 -17.11 13.57
N LYS A 166 0.24 -18.08 12.64
CA LYS A 166 0.47 -19.50 12.92
C LYS A 166 1.94 -19.91 12.85
N ILE A 167 2.78 -19.19 12.11
CA ILE A 167 4.20 -19.52 11.88
C ILE A 167 5.09 -18.82 12.90
N VAL A 168 4.75 -17.59 13.31
CA VAL A 168 5.50 -16.85 14.32
C VAL A 168 4.99 -17.27 15.71
N PRO A 169 5.83 -17.88 16.56
CA PRO A 169 5.40 -18.28 17.90
C PRO A 169 5.05 -17.03 18.73
N PRO A 170 3.98 -17.06 19.54
CA PRO A 170 3.59 -15.94 20.40
C PRO A 170 4.61 -15.78 21.53
N THR A 171 5.71 -15.08 21.24
CA THR A 171 6.80 -14.81 22.18
C THR A 171 6.95 -13.31 22.35
N SER A 172 6.89 -12.84 23.60
CA SER A 172 6.98 -11.41 23.96
C SER A 172 8.41 -10.96 24.30
N LEU A 173 9.37 -11.90 24.37
CA LEU A 173 10.73 -11.62 24.85
C LEU A 173 11.56 -10.78 23.88
N ALA A 174 11.36 -10.96 22.57
CA ALA A 174 11.94 -10.13 21.52
C ALA A 174 11.14 -10.29 20.23
N VAL A 175 10.82 -9.19 19.55
CA VAL A 175 10.17 -9.23 18.24
C VAL A 175 11.22 -9.60 17.17
N PRO A 176 11.04 -10.71 16.43
CA PRO A 176 11.97 -11.11 15.36
C PRO A 176 12.11 -10.01 14.30
N LEU A 177 13.26 -9.95 13.62
CA LEU A 177 13.46 -9.02 12.51
C LEU A 177 12.37 -9.17 11.44
N ILE A 178 12.04 -10.41 11.07
CA ILE A 178 10.90 -10.69 10.18
C ILE A 178 9.59 -10.14 10.74
N GLY A 179 9.37 -10.25 12.06
CA GLY A 179 8.18 -9.73 12.73
C GLY A 179 8.10 -8.21 12.64
N LYS A 180 9.21 -7.50 12.82
CA LYS A 180 9.27 -6.03 12.65
C LYS A 180 8.94 -5.62 11.21
N TYR A 181 9.51 -6.33 10.23
CA TYR A 181 9.22 -6.10 8.80
C TYR A 181 7.75 -6.37 8.46
N LEU A 182 7.21 -7.50 8.92
CA LEU A 182 5.82 -7.86 8.67
C LEU A 182 4.84 -6.88 9.34
N MET A 183 5.13 -6.41 10.56
CA MET A 183 4.33 -5.38 11.23
C MET A 183 4.38 -4.05 10.47
N PHE A 184 5.55 -3.63 10.02
CA PHE A 184 5.70 -2.43 9.19
C PHE A 184 4.90 -2.54 7.89
N SER A 185 5.04 -3.65 7.16
CA SER A 185 4.31 -3.90 5.91
C SER A 185 2.81 -3.99 6.14
N MET A 186 2.35 -4.61 7.22
CA MET A 186 0.93 -4.68 7.56
C MET A 186 0.34 -3.29 7.76
N VAL A 187 0.99 -2.45 8.57
CA VAL A 187 0.55 -1.07 8.82
C VAL A 187 0.52 -0.28 7.51
N LEU A 188 1.56 -0.38 6.69
CA LEU A 188 1.64 0.28 5.38
C LEU A 188 0.48 -0.12 4.46
N VAL A 189 0.19 -1.42 4.35
CA VAL A 189 -0.90 -1.92 3.51
C VAL A 189 -2.27 -1.50 4.07
N THR A 190 -2.47 -1.53 5.39
CA THR A 190 -3.74 -1.06 6.00
C THR A 190 -3.99 0.42 5.69
N PHE A 191 -2.99 1.29 5.87
CA PHE A 191 -3.12 2.70 5.51
C PHE A 191 -3.36 2.89 4.00
N SER A 192 -2.68 2.11 3.14
CA SER A 192 -2.91 2.14 1.71
C SER A 192 -4.38 1.85 1.37
N ILE A 193 -4.97 0.78 1.91
CA ILE A 193 -6.36 0.41 1.62
C ILE A 193 -7.34 1.51 2.08
N VAL A 194 -7.16 2.05 3.29
CA VAL A 194 -8.02 3.14 3.81
C VAL A 194 -7.94 4.36 2.90
N THR A 195 -6.73 4.77 2.51
CA THR A 195 -6.57 5.90 1.60
C THR A 195 -7.16 5.63 0.21
N SER A 196 -7.04 4.42 -0.35
CA SER A 196 -7.67 4.04 -1.62
C SER A 196 -9.20 4.17 -1.58
N VAL A 197 -9.84 3.74 -0.49
CA VAL A 197 -11.30 3.91 -0.29
C VAL A 197 -11.66 5.40 -0.17
N CYS A 198 -10.85 6.19 0.53
CA CYS A 198 -11.06 7.64 0.60
C CYS A 198 -10.95 8.32 -0.77
N VAL A 199 -9.96 7.94 -1.60
CA VAL A 199 -9.81 8.52 -2.95
C VAL A 199 -10.98 8.13 -3.83
N LEU A 200 -11.43 6.89 -3.76
CA LEU A 200 -12.63 6.46 -4.48
C LEU A 200 -13.86 7.28 -4.06
N ASN A 201 -14.06 7.49 -2.75
CA ASN A 201 -15.15 8.31 -2.25
C ASN A 201 -15.08 9.75 -2.80
N VAL A 202 -13.87 10.32 -2.91
CA VAL A 202 -13.67 11.65 -3.51
C VAL A 202 -13.96 11.65 -5.02
N HIS A 203 -13.60 10.59 -5.75
CA HIS A 203 -13.83 10.47 -7.20
C HIS A 203 -15.31 10.41 -7.55
N HIS A 204 -16.13 9.71 -6.76
CA HIS A 204 -17.58 9.63 -6.97
C HIS A 204 -18.38 10.81 -6.39
N ARG A 205 -17.74 11.89 -5.92
CA ARG A 205 -18.47 13.09 -5.46
C ARG A 205 -19.11 13.81 -6.64
N SER A 206 -20.42 13.98 -6.55
CA SER A 206 -21.23 14.73 -7.51
C SER A 206 -21.51 16.16 -7.02
N PRO A 207 -21.52 17.18 -7.92
CA PRO A 207 -21.79 18.58 -7.60
C PRO A 207 -23.14 18.81 -6.91
N SER A 208 -24.13 17.94 -7.12
CA SER A 208 -25.45 18.04 -6.48
C SER A 208 -25.42 17.75 -4.97
N THR A 209 -24.39 17.05 -4.47
CA THR A 209 -24.28 16.63 -3.06
C THR A 209 -23.22 17.40 -2.28
N HIS A 210 -22.15 17.86 -2.95
CA HIS A 210 -20.99 18.47 -2.30
C HIS A 210 -20.47 19.69 -3.06
N THR A 211 -20.31 20.80 -2.36
CA THR A 211 -19.65 22.00 -2.87
C THR A 211 -18.14 21.93 -2.62
N MET A 212 -17.33 22.28 -3.62
CA MET A 212 -15.87 22.18 -3.52
C MET A 212 -15.29 23.37 -2.75
N PRO A 213 -14.67 23.17 -1.57
CA PRO A 213 -14.17 24.27 -0.75
C PRO A 213 -13.08 25.07 -1.47
N PRO A 214 -12.94 26.40 -1.20
CA PRO A 214 -11.93 27.24 -1.82
C PRO A 214 -10.48 26.78 -1.54
N TRP A 215 -10.25 26.20 -0.36
CA TRP A 215 -8.94 25.69 0.02
C TRP A 215 -8.56 24.43 -0.78
N VAL A 216 -9.51 23.52 -1.05
CA VAL A 216 -9.29 22.31 -1.87
C VAL A 216 -8.87 22.72 -3.28
N LYS A 217 -9.55 23.71 -3.86
CA LYS A 217 -9.17 24.28 -5.17
C LYS A 217 -7.74 24.77 -5.16
N ARG A 218 -7.33 25.57 -4.18
CA ARG A 218 -5.96 26.14 -4.13
C ARG A 218 -4.88 25.08 -3.95
N VAL A 219 -5.11 24.09 -3.08
CA VAL A 219 -4.11 23.06 -2.76
C VAL A 219 -4.01 22.02 -3.88
N PHE A 220 -5.12 21.42 -4.28
CA PHE A 220 -5.13 20.28 -5.20
C PHE A 220 -5.15 20.66 -6.69
N LEU A 221 -5.66 21.84 -7.08
CA LEU A 221 -5.65 22.26 -8.50
C LEU A 221 -4.41 23.06 -8.89
N TYR A 222 -3.78 23.78 -7.94
CA TYR A 222 -2.68 24.70 -8.26
C TYR A 222 -1.34 24.29 -7.62
N ARG A 223 -1.31 23.99 -6.32
CA ARG A 223 -0.04 23.77 -5.60
C ARG A 223 0.53 22.37 -5.80
N LEU A 224 -0.29 21.33 -5.62
CA LEU A 224 0.14 19.92 -5.72
C LEU A 224 0.50 19.46 -7.14
N PRO A 225 -0.24 19.81 -8.21
CA PRO A 225 0.13 19.42 -9.57
C PRO A 225 1.46 19.99 -10.02
N SER A 226 1.80 21.21 -9.55
CA SER A 226 3.12 21.81 -9.79
C SER A 226 4.26 21.06 -9.09
N TYR A 227 4.01 20.47 -7.93
CA TYR A 227 5.00 19.66 -7.19
C TYR A 227 5.13 18.24 -7.78
N LEU A 228 4.02 17.68 -8.27
CA LEU A 228 3.95 16.34 -8.88
C LEU A 228 4.25 16.35 -10.40
N PHE A 229 4.67 17.49 -10.95
CA PHE A 229 4.92 17.71 -12.40
C PHE A 229 3.77 17.27 -13.32
N MET A 230 2.53 17.36 -12.85
CA MET A 230 1.35 17.05 -13.65
C MET A 230 0.87 18.27 -14.42
N ARG A 231 0.75 18.13 -15.74
CA ARG A 231 0.17 19.15 -16.62
C ARG A 231 -1.34 18.90 -16.70
N ARG A 232 -2.17 19.88 -16.30
CA ARG A 232 -3.63 19.77 -16.41
C ARG A 232 -4.01 19.54 -17.88
N PRO A 233 -4.79 18.49 -18.23
CA PRO A 233 -5.35 18.35 -19.57
C PRO A 233 -6.23 19.59 -19.80
N GLY A 234 -5.95 20.32 -20.88
CA GLY A 234 -6.47 21.66 -21.08
C GLY A 234 -7.97 21.70 -21.36
N SER A 235 -8.80 21.94 -20.35
CA SER A 235 -10.20 22.36 -20.53
C SER A 235 -10.42 23.86 -20.30
N SER A 236 -9.48 24.57 -19.68
CA SER A 236 -9.66 26.01 -19.37
C SER A 236 -9.54 26.93 -20.61
N ASN A 237 -8.74 26.57 -21.61
CA ASN A 237 -8.42 27.51 -22.70
C ASN A 237 -9.46 27.58 -23.81
N ILE A 238 -10.30 26.56 -24.00
CA ILE A 238 -11.34 26.55 -25.04
C ILE A 238 -12.66 27.07 -24.45
N ARG A 239 -13.03 26.60 -23.27
CA ARG A 239 -14.28 26.95 -22.57
C ARG A 239 -14.33 28.41 -22.10
N GLU A 240 -13.22 28.95 -21.56
CA GLU A 240 -13.15 30.40 -21.26
C GLU A 240 -13.15 31.25 -22.54
N LYS A 241 -12.54 30.78 -23.64
CA LYS A 241 -12.55 31.51 -24.92
C LYS A 241 -13.95 31.59 -25.51
N PHE A 242 -14.73 30.51 -25.49
CA PHE A 242 -16.13 30.52 -25.94
C PHE A 242 -17.01 31.38 -25.02
N ARG A 243 -16.83 31.28 -23.70
CA ARG A 243 -17.58 32.09 -22.73
C ARG A 243 -17.28 33.58 -22.85
N ARG A 244 -16.00 33.97 -23.03
CA ARG A 244 -15.61 35.36 -23.31
C ARG A 244 -16.19 35.88 -24.64
N LYS A 245 -16.22 35.05 -25.69
CA LYS A 245 -16.80 35.43 -26.99
C LYS A 245 -18.31 35.70 -26.91
N HIS A 246 -19.04 34.89 -26.14
CA HIS A 246 -20.48 35.08 -25.94
C HIS A 246 -20.79 36.29 -25.03
N GLN A 247 -19.99 36.49 -23.99
CA GLN A 247 -20.13 37.62 -23.07
C GLN A 247 -19.78 38.96 -23.73
N GLN A 248 -18.83 38.96 -24.68
CA GLN A 248 -18.58 40.11 -25.55
C GLN A 248 -19.75 40.40 -26.49
N ARG A 249 -20.37 39.37 -27.10
CA ARG A 249 -21.55 39.55 -27.99
C ARG A 249 -22.76 40.14 -27.26
N SER A 250 -23.09 39.61 -26.08
CA SER A 250 -24.22 40.10 -25.28
C SER A 250 -24.01 41.53 -24.74
N TYR A 251 -22.75 41.95 -24.52
CA TYR A 251 -22.44 43.31 -24.09
C TYR A 251 -22.46 44.32 -25.25
N SER A 252 -22.14 43.89 -26.48
CA SER A 252 -22.29 44.74 -27.67
C SER A 252 -23.75 45.02 -28.04
N ASP A 253 -24.67 44.08 -27.84
CA ASP A 253 -26.10 44.32 -28.07
C ASP A 253 -26.72 45.26 -27.02
N GLN A 254 -26.19 45.27 -25.78
CA GLN A 254 -26.67 46.16 -24.72
C GLN A 254 -26.15 47.60 -24.88
N LYS A 255 -25.01 47.81 -25.56
CA LYS A 255 -24.36 49.13 -25.68
C LYS A 255 -24.85 49.99 -26.85
N MET A 256 -25.75 49.48 -27.70
CA MET A 256 -26.37 50.29 -28.77
C MET A 256 -27.65 51.04 -28.34
N CYS A 257 -28.09 50.89 -27.08
CA CYS A 257 -29.35 51.48 -26.61
C CYS A 257 -29.19 52.49 -25.45
N ASP A 258 -28.01 53.07 -25.23
CA ASP A 258 -27.82 54.07 -24.17
C ASP A 258 -27.16 55.35 -24.70
N GLY A 259 -28.00 56.26 -25.17
CA GLY A 259 -27.66 57.61 -25.62
C GLY A 259 -28.95 58.42 -25.75
N GLY A 260 -29.43 58.98 -24.64
CA GLY A 260 -30.78 59.54 -24.53
C GLY A 260 -31.03 60.88 -25.22
N HIS A 261 -32.32 61.17 -25.47
CA HIS A 261 -33.03 62.40 -25.06
C HIS A 261 -34.54 62.19 -25.25
N GLY A 262 -35.34 62.79 -24.34
CA GLY A 262 -36.75 62.47 -24.12
C GLY A 262 -37.74 62.82 -25.23
N GLY A 263 -38.83 62.06 -25.26
CA GLY A 263 -40.03 62.31 -26.04
C GLY A 263 -40.98 61.10 -25.98
N MET A 264 -42.21 61.32 -25.51
CA MET A 264 -43.32 60.35 -25.61
C MET A 264 -43.52 59.92 -27.07
N ALA A 265 -43.43 58.63 -27.37
CA ALA A 265 -44.04 58.04 -28.56
C ALA A 265 -44.20 56.52 -28.41
N ASP A 266 -45.35 56.06 -28.87
CA ASP A 266 -45.86 54.69 -28.93
C ASP A 266 -45.14 53.82 -29.98
N SER A 267 -45.07 52.52 -29.69
CA SER A 267 -45.03 51.39 -30.63
C SER A 267 -43.74 50.98 -31.40
N SER A 268 -43.59 49.64 -31.42
CA SER A 268 -42.86 48.76 -32.34
C SER A 268 -41.34 48.63 -32.21
N SER A 269 -40.92 47.59 -31.48
CA SER A 269 -39.63 46.93 -31.68
C SER A 269 -39.58 46.28 -33.06
N SER A 270 -38.98 46.97 -34.04
CA SER A 270 -38.74 46.42 -35.37
C SER A 270 -37.61 45.39 -35.32
N PHE A 271 -37.95 44.11 -35.50
CA PHE A 271 -36.97 43.04 -35.73
C PHE A 271 -36.56 43.06 -37.21
N PHE A 272 -35.26 43.17 -37.51
CA PHE A 272 -34.76 43.10 -38.87
C PHE A 272 -34.85 41.66 -39.39
N VAL A 273 -35.79 41.40 -40.29
CA VAL A 273 -35.86 40.15 -41.04
C VAL A 273 -35.07 40.33 -42.34
N ASN A 274 -34.18 39.37 -42.64
CA ASN A 274 -33.45 39.35 -43.90
C ASN A 274 -34.44 39.37 -45.10
N GLU A 275 -34.23 40.29 -46.03
CA GLU A 275 -35.13 40.55 -47.18
C GLU A 275 -35.31 39.31 -48.08
N GLU A 276 -34.34 38.39 -48.09
CA GLU A 276 -34.43 37.11 -48.81
C GLU A 276 -35.40 36.11 -48.18
N SER A 277 -35.65 36.20 -46.86
CA SER A 277 -36.60 35.33 -46.16
C SER A 277 -38.05 35.77 -46.36
N ALA A 278 -38.29 37.08 -46.50
CA ALA A 278 -39.63 37.64 -46.69
C ALA A 278 -40.24 37.28 -48.05
N LYS A 279 -39.43 37.17 -49.11
CA LYS A 279 -39.88 36.76 -50.45
C LYS A 279 -40.31 35.30 -50.53
N ARG A 280 -39.84 34.43 -49.62
CA ARG A 280 -40.11 32.99 -49.64
C ARG A 280 -41.50 32.61 -49.11
N TYR A 281 -42.18 33.53 -48.42
CA TYR A 281 -43.53 33.33 -47.85
C TYR A 281 -44.66 34.08 -48.60
N GLY A 282 -44.39 34.60 -49.80
CA GLY A 282 -45.47 35.01 -50.72
C GLY A 282 -46.29 36.24 -50.32
N TRP A 283 -45.70 37.25 -49.67
CA TRP A 283 -46.40 38.50 -49.37
C TRP A 283 -46.47 39.41 -50.60
N ARG A 284 -47.62 39.46 -51.29
CA ARG A 284 -47.96 40.57 -52.22
C ARG A 284 -48.83 41.58 -51.48
N ILE A 285 -48.32 42.79 -51.31
CA ILE A 285 -49.06 43.93 -50.79
C ILE A 285 -49.78 44.59 -51.98
N SER A 286 -50.97 44.08 -52.31
CA SER A 286 -52.02 44.89 -52.94
C SER A 286 -53.34 44.24 -52.63
N ASP A 287 -54.28 45.05 -52.17
CA ASP A 287 -55.71 44.78 -51.99
C ASP A 287 -56.10 44.03 -50.71
N MET A 288 -56.19 44.76 -49.59
CA MET A 288 -57.31 44.53 -48.66
C MET A 288 -57.59 45.73 -47.74
N SER A 289 -58.86 46.14 -47.79
CA SER A 289 -59.51 47.19 -47.01
C SER A 289 -59.55 46.89 -45.49
N ASP A 290 -59.62 47.98 -44.72
CA ASP A 290 -59.81 48.14 -43.28
C ASP A 290 -60.19 46.89 -42.47
N ASN A 291 -59.24 46.38 -41.69
CA ASN A 291 -59.49 45.71 -40.40
C ASN A 291 -58.23 45.78 -39.53
N THR A 292 -58.00 46.96 -38.95
CA THR A 292 -56.86 47.31 -38.10
C THR A 292 -56.81 46.48 -36.80
N GLU A 293 -57.95 46.01 -36.26
CA GLU A 293 -57.98 45.17 -35.05
C GLU A 293 -57.53 43.72 -35.27
N PHE A 294 -57.91 43.10 -36.40
CA PHE A 294 -57.52 41.72 -36.70
C PHE A 294 -56.02 41.62 -36.97
N ARG A 295 -55.46 42.63 -37.66
CA ARG A 295 -54.01 42.77 -37.85
C ARG A 295 -53.28 42.94 -36.52
N LYS A 296 -53.80 43.78 -35.60
CA LYS A 296 -53.21 43.98 -34.26
C LYS A 296 -53.25 42.70 -33.42
N ARG A 297 -54.36 41.95 -33.43
CA ARG A 297 -54.47 40.65 -32.72
C ARG A 297 -53.55 39.59 -33.31
N MET A 298 -53.39 39.54 -34.63
CA MET A 298 -52.53 38.55 -35.29
C MET A 298 -51.04 38.88 -35.12
N THR A 299 -50.66 40.17 -35.13
CA THR A 299 -49.30 40.60 -34.79
C THR A 299 -48.98 40.44 -33.31
N LEU A 300 -49.95 40.69 -32.42
CA LEU A 300 -49.78 40.44 -30.98
C LEU A 300 -49.62 38.96 -30.69
N LYS A 301 -50.43 38.10 -31.34
CA LYS A 301 -50.35 36.65 -31.21
C LYS A 301 -49.04 36.09 -31.78
N ASN A 302 -48.59 36.58 -32.93
CA ASN A 302 -47.26 36.24 -33.46
C ASN A 302 -46.12 36.72 -32.54
N ASN A 303 -46.24 37.90 -31.91
CA ASN A 303 -45.25 38.36 -30.95
C ASN A 303 -45.22 37.47 -29.70
N ILE A 304 -46.38 37.04 -29.20
CA ILE A 304 -46.49 36.11 -28.06
C ILE A 304 -45.90 34.73 -28.42
N ASP A 305 -46.24 34.18 -29.58
CA ASP A 305 -45.70 32.88 -30.04
C ASP A 305 -44.17 32.95 -30.30
N VAL A 306 -43.66 34.10 -30.75
CA VAL A 306 -42.22 34.34 -30.95
C VAL A 306 -41.52 34.56 -29.61
N GLU A 307 -42.13 35.27 -28.66
CA GLU A 307 -41.57 35.50 -27.32
C GLU A 307 -41.51 34.20 -26.51
N ASP A 308 -42.54 33.36 -26.58
CA ASP A 308 -42.54 32.00 -26.01
C ASP A 308 -41.46 31.11 -26.65
N ALA A 309 -41.22 31.24 -27.96
CA ALA A 309 -40.14 30.52 -28.65
C ALA A 309 -38.74 31.02 -28.23
N VAL A 310 -38.57 32.33 -28.05
CA VAL A 310 -37.32 32.92 -27.55
C VAL A 310 -37.06 32.50 -26.10
N ASP A 311 -38.09 32.47 -25.25
CA ASP A 311 -37.99 31.97 -23.88
C ASP A 311 -37.70 30.47 -23.83
N GLY A 312 -38.27 29.68 -24.75
CA GLY A 312 -37.92 28.27 -24.94
C GLY A 312 -36.43 28.07 -25.29
N VAL A 313 -35.89 28.86 -26.22
CA VAL A 313 -34.46 28.82 -26.59
C VAL A 313 -33.58 29.31 -25.44
N ARG A 314 -34.01 30.34 -24.71
CA ARG A 314 -33.29 30.86 -23.54
C ARG A 314 -33.23 29.83 -22.41
N TYR A 315 -34.34 29.12 -22.17
CA TYR A 315 -34.38 28.01 -21.22
C TYR A 315 -33.46 26.86 -21.64
N ILE A 316 -33.45 26.49 -22.93
CA ILE A 316 -32.54 25.46 -23.45
C ILE A 316 -31.08 25.89 -23.29
N ALA A 317 -30.75 27.15 -23.61
CA ALA A 317 -29.41 27.69 -23.47
C ALA A 317 -28.95 27.73 -22.00
N ASP A 318 -29.83 28.15 -21.08
CA ASP A 318 -29.53 28.15 -19.64
C ASP A 318 -29.43 26.75 -19.07
N LYS A 319 -30.23 25.80 -19.56
CA LYS A 319 -30.13 24.39 -19.18
C LYS A 319 -28.81 23.77 -19.67
N MET A 320 -28.45 23.95 -20.95
CA MET A 320 -27.17 23.49 -21.49
C MET A 320 -25.98 24.10 -20.73
N LYS A 321 -26.06 25.40 -20.40
CA LYS A 321 -25.02 26.07 -19.61
C LYS A 321 -24.86 25.50 -18.20
N ARG A 322 -25.97 25.17 -17.53
CA ARG A 322 -25.95 24.54 -16.20
C ARG A 322 -25.39 23.12 -16.26
N GLU A 323 -25.80 22.33 -17.26
CA GLU A 323 -25.26 20.98 -17.49
C GLU A 323 -23.74 21.03 -17.77
N ASP A 324 -23.26 21.96 -18.60
CA ASP A 324 -21.82 22.17 -18.86
C ASP A 324 -21.04 22.62 -17.61
N ASP A 325 -21.65 23.48 -16.77
CA ASP A 325 -21.04 23.95 -15.52
C ASP A 325 -20.93 22.81 -14.50
N ASP A 326 -21.97 21.97 -14.37
CA ASP A 326 -21.97 20.78 -13.52
C ASP A 326 -20.94 19.74 -14.01
N GLU A 327 -20.86 19.49 -15.31
CA GLU A 327 -19.86 18.58 -15.90
C GLU A 327 -18.43 19.06 -15.62
N GLY A 328 -18.17 20.37 -15.70
CA GLY A 328 -16.87 20.94 -15.34
C GLY A 328 -16.49 20.75 -13.87
N ILE A 329 -17.46 20.80 -12.95
CA ILE A 329 -17.21 20.56 -11.53
C ILE A 329 -16.91 19.07 -11.28
N ILE A 330 -17.59 18.17 -12.00
CA ILE A 330 -17.32 16.73 -11.94
C ILE A 330 -15.90 16.43 -12.43
N GLU A 331 -15.48 17.01 -13.55
CA GLU A 331 -14.11 16.89 -14.05
C GLU A 331 -13.07 17.39 -13.02
N ASP A 332 -13.35 18.50 -12.35
CA ASP A 332 -12.48 19.03 -11.29
C ASP A 332 -12.36 18.06 -10.10
N TRP A 333 -13.45 17.42 -9.66
CA TRP A 333 -13.42 16.40 -8.60
C TRP A 333 -12.63 15.17 -9.01
N LYS A 334 -12.81 14.68 -10.25
CA LYS A 334 -12.04 13.56 -10.80
C LYS A 334 -10.55 13.90 -10.87
N TYR A 335 -10.21 15.11 -11.28
CA TYR A 335 -8.83 15.57 -11.32
C TYR A 335 -8.23 15.68 -9.90
N VAL A 336 -8.98 16.19 -8.93
CA VAL A 336 -8.55 16.22 -7.53
C VAL A 336 -8.29 14.81 -7.01
N ALA A 337 -9.17 13.84 -7.27
CA ALA A 337 -8.97 12.45 -6.89
C ALA A 337 -7.69 11.86 -7.53
N MET A 338 -7.46 12.11 -8.81
CA MET A 338 -6.25 11.68 -9.52
C MET A 338 -4.98 12.29 -8.92
N VAL A 339 -5.00 13.57 -8.53
CA VAL A 339 -3.86 14.22 -7.88
C VAL A 339 -3.58 13.61 -6.50
N ILE A 340 -4.63 13.28 -5.74
CA ILE A 340 -4.51 12.62 -4.44
C ILE A 340 -3.91 11.22 -4.59
N ASP A 341 -4.38 10.41 -5.55
CA ASP A 341 -3.82 9.09 -5.86
C ASP A 341 -2.31 9.17 -6.11
N ARG A 342 -1.87 10.10 -6.95
CA ARG A 342 -0.46 10.27 -7.32
C ARG A 342 0.40 10.75 -6.15
N LEU A 343 -0.14 11.63 -5.29
CA LEU A 343 0.52 12.06 -4.07
C LEU A 343 0.79 10.85 -3.15
N PHE A 344 -0.24 10.07 -2.85
CA PHE A 344 -0.10 8.91 -1.98
C PHE A 344 0.77 7.82 -2.61
N LEU A 345 0.72 7.62 -3.93
CA LEU A 345 1.62 6.72 -4.63
C LEU A 345 3.09 7.04 -4.32
N TRP A 346 3.53 8.29 -4.51
CA TRP A 346 4.92 8.68 -4.24
C TRP A 346 5.30 8.55 -2.77
N ILE A 347 4.39 8.89 -1.85
CA ILE A 347 4.61 8.71 -0.41
C ILE A 347 4.78 7.23 -0.08
N PHE A 348 3.88 6.35 -0.54
CA PHE A 348 3.94 4.93 -0.24
C PHE A 348 5.14 4.25 -0.90
N VAL A 349 5.50 4.60 -2.12
CA VAL A 349 6.73 4.10 -2.77
C VAL A 349 7.95 4.49 -1.97
N PHE A 350 8.08 5.76 -1.58
CA PHE A 350 9.22 6.23 -0.79
C PHE A 350 9.30 5.52 0.57
N VAL A 351 8.19 5.45 1.31
CA VAL A 351 8.14 4.79 2.63
C VAL A 351 8.45 3.29 2.50
N CYS A 352 7.93 2.62 1.47
CA CYS A 352 8.19 1.20 1.22
C CYS A 352 9.67 0.95 0.89
N VAL A 353 10.28 1.74 0.01
CA VAL A 353 11.70 1.60 -0.35
C VAL A 353 12.61 1.89 0.84
N VAL A 354 12.36 2.98 1.59
CA VAL A 354 13.15 3.32 2.77
C VAL A 354 12.97 2.28 3.89
N GLY A 355 11.74 1.81 4.11
CA GLY A 355 11.44 0.80 5.13
C GLY A 355 12.04 -0.57 4.82
N THR A 356 11.95 -1.02 3.57
CA THR A 356 12.59 -2.27 3.11
C THR A 356 14.10 -2.18 3.22
N LEU A 357 14.72 -1.14 2.67
CA LEU A 357 16.17 -0.96 2.76
C LEU A 357 16.64 -0.83 4.21
N GLY A 358 15.98 -0.02 5.03
CA GLY A 358 16.38 0.19 6.43
C GLY A 358 16.34 -1.08 7.27
N LEU A 359 15.32 -1.93 7.09
CA LEU A 359 15.15 -3.16 7.87
C LEU A 359 16.03 -4.31 7.38
N PHE A 360 16.28 -4.44 6.08
CA PHE A 360 17.14 -5.50 5.52
C PHE A 360 18.63 -5.15 5.53
N MET A 361 18.99 -3.86 5.56
CA MET A 361 20.39 -3.45 5.71
C MET A 361 20.95 -3.75 7.10
N GLN A 362 20.13 -3.64 8.16
CA GLN A 362 20.55 -3.89 9.54
C GLN A 362 21.24 -5.27 9.75
N PRO A 363 20.67 -6.41 9.31
CA PRO A 363 21.32 -7.72 9.43
C PRO A 363 22.49 -7.93 8.44
N LEU A 364 22.50 -7.25 7.29
CA LEU A 364 23.59 -7.35 6.31
C LEU A 364 24.87 -6.69 6.85
N PHE A 365 24.75 -5.56 7.55
CA PHE A 365 25.90 -4.90 8.17
C PHE A 365 26.40 -5.64 9.42
N GLN A 366 25.54 -6.32 10.19
CA GLN A 366 25.97 -7.14 11.34
C GLN A 366 26.86 -8.32 10.94
N ASN A 367 26.64 -8.94 9.78
CA ASN A 367 27.52 -10.01 9.27
C ASN A 367 28.91 -9.52 8.85
N TYR A 368 29.13 -8.21 8.71
CA TYR A 368 30.44 -7.64 8.37
C TYR A 368 31.29 -7.30 9.61
N TYR A 369 30.66 -7.23 10.80
CA TYR A 369 31.31 -6.84 12.05
C TYR A 369 31.56 -8.01 13.01
N THR A 370 31.34 -9.27 12.62
CA THR A 370 31.95 -10.39 13.35
C THR A 370 33.45 -10.33 13.09
N PRO A 371 34.28 -9.94 14.08
CA PRO A 371 35.72 -10.07 13.92
C PRO A 371 35.99 -11.55 13.76
N LEU A 372 36.75 -11.90 12.73
CA LEU A 372 37.60 -13.08 12.80
C LEU A 372 38.42 -12.90 14.08
N VAL A 373 38.06 -13.63 15.13
CA VAL A 373 38.94 -13.80 16.27
C VAL A 373 40.02 -14.73 15.77
N ASP A 374 41.04 -14.14 15.16
CA ASP A 374 42.35 -14.72 15.01
C ASP A 374 42.98 -14.76 16.41
N GLU A 375 43.13 -15.98 16.94
CA GLU A 375 44.26 -16.56 17.71
C GLU A 375 43.79 -17.70 18.63
#